data_AF-A0A935YBP3-F1
#
_entry.id   AF-A0A935YBP3-F1
#
_cell.length_a   1.000
_cell.length_b   1.000
_cell.length_c   1.000
_cell.angle_alpha   90.00
_cell.angle_beta   90.00
_cell.angle_gamma   90.00
#
_symmetry.space_group_name_H-M   'P 1'
#
loop_
_entity.id
_entity.type
_entity.pdbx_description
1 polymer ?
#
loop_
_entity_poly.entity_id
_entity_poly.type
_entity_poly.pdbx_seq_one_letter_code
_entity_poly.pdbx_strand_id
1 'polypeptide(L)' 'MVPLLAFDPDGYRLGYGGGFYDRTLAKLRSEAHAVAVGVAYAAQEVPFVPRGSFDQPLDLIVTDRSVFKFDIRKET' A
#
# COMPACT_ATOMS: atom_id res chain seq x y z
N MET A 1 -5.20 1.08 8.34
CA MET A 1 -6.24 0.62 7.40
C MET A 1 -6.29 1.60 6.25
N VAL A 2 -6.09 1.15 5.01
CA VAL A 2 -6.06 2.01 3.82
C VAL A 2 -7.02 1.45 2.76
N PRO A 3 -8.08 2.17 2.36
CA PRO A 3 -8.95 1.78 1.25
C PRO A 3 -8.25 2.02 -0.10
N LEU A 4 -8.57 1.19 -1.09
CA LEU A 4 -7.94 1.21 -2.40
C LEU A 4 -8.88 0.70 -3.51
N LEU A 5 -8.61 1.14 -4.74
CA LEU A 5 -9.33 0.73 -5.95
C LEU A 5 -8.70 -0.52 -6.59
N ALA A 6 -7.37 -0.61 -6.56
CA ALA A 6 -6.60 -1.74 -7.05
C ALA A 6 -5.27 -1.85 -6.28
N PHE A 7 -4.66 -3.03 -6.26
CA PHE A 7 -3.31 -3.24 -5.73
C PHE A 7 -2.50 -4.16 -6.63
N ASP A 8 -1.17 -4.13 -6.47
CA ASP A 8 -0.28 -5.02 -7.21
C ASP A 8 0.61 -5.89 -6.29
N PRO A 9 1.34 -6.87 -6.86
CA PRO A 9 2.23 -7.76 -6.11
C PRO A 9 3.44 -7.09 -5.44
N ASP A 10 3.68 -5.80 -5.69
CA ASP A 10 4.74 -5.02 -5.03
C ASP A 10 4.21 -4.21 -3.83
N GLY A 11 2.92 -4.36 -3.50
CA GLY A 11 2.28 -3.68 -2.38
C GLY A 11 1.87 -2.25 -2.69
N TYR A 12 1.91 -1.81 -3.96
CA TYR A 12 1.38 -0.51 -4.35
C TYR A 12 -0.12 -0.58 -4.57
N ARG A 13 -0.77 0.58 -4.43
CA ARG A 13 -2.22 0.69 -4.48
C ARG A 13 -2.64 1.87 -5.35
N LEU A 14 -3.74 1.72 -6.06
CA LEU A 14 -4.43 2.81 -6.74
C LEU A 14 -5.44 3.43 -5.76
N GLY A 15 -5.23 4.70 -5.42
CA GLY A 15 -6.16 5.49 -4.61
C GLY A 15 -7.14 6.32 -5.44
N TYR A 16 -7.95 7.15 -4.77
CA TYR A 16 -8.91 8.06 -5.41
C TYR A 16 -8.32 9.39 -5.91
N GLY A 17 -6.98 9.53 -5.98
CA GLY A 17 -6.31 10.67 -6.61
C GLY A 17 -5.94 11.87 -5.72
N GLY A 18 -6.08 11.80 -4.39
CA GLY A 18 -5.74 12.93 -3.48
C GLY A 18 -4.38 12.86 -2.76
N GLY A 19 -3.66 11.73 -2.88
CA GLY A 19 -2.37 11.50 -2.22
C GLY A 19 -2.37 11.62 -0.69
N PHE A 20 -3.55 11.58 -0.05
CA PHE A 20 -3.67 11.76 1.40
C PHE A 20 -2.92 10.68 2.18
N TYR A 21 -3.15 9.42 1.81
CA TYR A 21 -2.51 8.29 2.47
C TYR A 21 -1.00 8.27 2.26
N ASP A 22 -0.50 8.70 1.10
CA ASP A 22 0.95 8.73 0.86
C ASP A 22 1.65 9.75 1.77
N ARG A 23 1.07 10.96 1.90
CA ARG A 23 1.59 11.96 2.85
C ARG A 23 1.48 11.50 4.30
N THR A 24 0.35 10.90 4.69
CA THR A 24 0.16 10.39 6.05
C THR A 24 1.11 9.25 6.37
N LEU A 25 1.28 8.29 5.47
CA LEU A 25 2.18 7.15 5.66
C LEU A 25 3.64 7.59 5.71
N ALA A 26 4.06 8.50 4.83
CA ALA A 26 5.40 9.06 4.87
C ALA A 26 5.69 9.73 6.23
N LYS A 27 4.77 10.57 6.73
CA LYS A 27 4.89 11.19 8.05
C LYS A 27 4.96 10.16 9.17
N LEU A 28 4.00 9.23 9.22
CA LEU A 28 3.94 8.21 10.27
C LEU A 28 5.19 7.31 10.28
N ARG A 29 5.73 6.97 9.10
CA ARG A 29 6.97 6.18 8.98
C ARG A 29 8.22 6.95 9.39
N SER A 30 8.21 8.28 9.27
CA SER A 30 9.30 9.12 9.79
C SER A 30 9.27 9.28 11.31
N GLU A 31 8.10 9.18 11.92
CA GLU A 31 7.91 9.38 13.36
C GLU A 31 7.87 8.07 14.15
N ALA A 32 7.49 6.95 13.51
CA ALA A 32 7.31 5.66 14.15
C ALA A 32 7.44 4.48 13.17
N HIS A 33 7.49 3.25 13.70
CA HIS A 33 7.36 2.03 12.92
C HIS A 33 5.90 1.74 12.55
N ALA A 34 5.31 2.59 11.71
CA ALA A 34 3.93 2.44 11.25
C ALA A 34 3.81 1.30 10.23
N VAL A 35 2.92 0.35 10.51
CA VAL A 35 2.54 -0.74 9.60
C VAL A 35 1.29 -0.36 8.83
N ALA A 36 1.41 -0.31 7.51
CA ALA A 36 0.34 0.02 6.58
C ALA A 36 -0.34 -1.26 6.07
N VAL A 37 -1.58 -1.48 6.50
CA VAL A 37 -2.41 -2.62 6.06
C VAL A 37 -3.51 -2.13 5.13
N GLY A 38 -3.51 -2.64 3.91
CA GLY A 38 -4.61 -2.50 2.94
C GLY A 38 -5.64 -3.60 3.13
N VAL A 39 -6.90 -3.24 2.88
CA VAL A 39 -8.01 -4.20 2.83
C VAL A 39 -8.68 -4.07 1.49
N ALA A 40 -8.78 -5.18 0.78
CA ALA A 40 -9.25 -5.23 -0.60
C ALA A 40 -9.98 -6.54 -0.88
N TYR A 41 -10.71 -6.63 -1.98
CA TYR A 41 -11.10 -7.92 -2.54
C TYR A 41 -9.99 -8.47 -3.42
N ALA A 42 -9.89 -9.80 -3.54
CA ALA A 42 -8.93 -10.44 -4.43
C ALA A 42 -9.13 -10.03 -5.90
N ALA A 43 -10.36 -9.66 -6.28
CA ALA A 43 -10.66 -9.13 -7.62
C ALA A 43 -10.04 -7.75 -7.92
N GLN A 44 -9.45 -7.08 -6.92
CA GLN A 44 -8.77 -5.80 -7.07
C GLN A 44 -7.26 -5.93 -7.29
N GLU A 45 -6.74 -7.16 -7.36
CA GLU A 45 -5.35 -7.40 -7.75
C GLU A 45 -5.17 -7.12 -9.24
N VAL A 46 -4.16 -6.32 -9.59
CA VAL A 46 -3.78 -6.00 -10.96
C VAL A 46 -2.29 -6.29 -11.16
N PRO A 47 -1.83 -6.56 -12.39
CA PRO A 47 -0.40 -6.83 -12.63
C PRO A 47 0.52 -5.66 -12.28
N PHE A 48 0.02 -4.43 -12.39
CA PHE A 48 0.81 -3.22 -12.16
C PHE A 48 -0.08 -2.03 -11.80
N VAL A 49 0.26 -1.32 -10.73
CA VAL A 49 -0.27 0.01 -10.39
C VAL A 49 0.73 1.08 -10.82
N PRO A 50 0.30 2.08 -11.64
CA PRO A 50 1.11 3.27 -11.92
C PRO A 50 1.47 3.99 -10.63
N ARG A 51 2.77 4.25 -10.45
CA ARG A 51 3.33 4.79 -9.20
C ARG A 51 4.47 5.78 -9.48
N GLY A 52 4.63 6.77 -8.62
CA GLY A 52 5.71 7.76 -8.60
C GLY A 52 6.56 7.67 -7.33
N SER A 53 7.56 8.55 -7.23
CA SER A 53 8.54 8.56 -6.13
C SER A 53 7.96 8.85 -4.75
N PHE A 54 6.76 9.45 -4.69
CA PHE A 54 6.10 9.78 -3.42
C PHE A 54 5.12 8.70 -2.95
N ASP A 55 4.79 7.73 -3.80
CA ASP A 55 3.82 6.69 -3.45
C ASP A 55 4.38 5.76 -2.38
N GLN A 56 3.60 5.57 -1.32
CA GLN A 56 3.99 4.75 -0.19
C GLN A 56 3.46 3.32 -0.37
N PRO A 57 4.33 2.30 -0.48
CA PRO A 57 3.90 0.91 -0.56
C PRO A 57 3.29 0.46 0.77
N LEU A 58 2.36 -0.49 0.72
CA LEU A 58 1.74 -1.12 1.89
C LEU A 58 2.59 -2.31 2.36
N ASP A 59 2.60 -2.55 3.68
CA ASP A 59 3.33 -3.66 4.29
C ASP A 59 2.56 -4.98 4.16
N LEU A 60 1.22 -4.88 4.19
CA LEU A 60 0.31 -6.01 4.10
C LEU A 60 -0.92 -5.64 3.28
N ILE A 61 -1.45 -6.62 2.54
CA ILE A 61 -2.80 -6.55 1.99
C ILE A 61 -3.56 -7.80 2.42
N VAL A 62 -4.73 -7.58 3.03
CA VAL A 62 -5.67 -8.65 3.38
C VAL A 62 -6.81 -8.65 2.39
N THR A 63 -7.06 -9.81 1.78
CA THR A 63 -8.22 -10.02 0.92
C THR A 63 -9.17 -11.06 1.48
N ASP A 64 -10.31 -11.22 0.82
CA ASP A 64 -11.26 -12.30 1.07
C ASP A 64 -10.70 -13.70 0.77
N ARG A 65 -9.52 -13.80 0.15
CA ARG A 65 -8.90 -15.08 -0.25
C ARG A 65 -7.53 -15.34 0.39
N SER A 66 -6.74 -14.30 0.60
CA SER A 66 -5.32 -14.44 0.97
C SER A 66 -4.82 -13.23 1.77
N VAL A 67 -3.66 -13.41 2.41
CA VAL A 67 -2.87 -12.31 2.98
C VAL A 67 -1.56 -12.21 2.21
N PHE A 68 -1.29 -11.02 1.69
CA PHE A 68 -0.04 -10.66 1.03
C PHE A 68 0.84 -9.90 2.00
N LYS A 69 2.11 -10.31 2.11
CA LYS A 69 3.13 -9.62 2.92
C LYS A 69 4.26 -9.18 2.01
N PHE A 70 4.58 -7.89 2.05
CA PHE A 70 5.59 -7.30 1.19
C PHE A 70 6.85 -7.03 2.01
N ASP A 71 8.00 -7.44 1.47
CA ASP A 71 9.29 -7.16 2.09
C ASP A 71 9.78 -5.79 1.63
N ILE A 72 9.30 -4.74 2.30
CA ILE A 72 9.72 -3.38 2.04
C ILE A 72 11.06 -3.17 2.75
N ARG A 73 12.15 -3.62 2.12
CA ARG A 73 13.50 -3.37 2.66
C ARG A 73 13.65 -1.86 2.84
N LYS A 74 13.80 -1.44 4.10
CA LYS A 74 14.17 -0.08 4.46
C LYS A 74 15.64 0.09 4.09
N GLU A 75 15.91 0.62 2.90
CA GLU A 75 17.23 1.20 2.62
C GLU A 75 17.45 2.27 3.71
N THR A 76 18.52 2.07 4.49
CA THR A 76 18.93 2.94 5.60
C THR A 76 19.59 4.21 5.07
#